data_AF-A0A7Y2HJB3-F1
#
_entry.id   AF-A0A7Y2HJB3-F1
#
_cell.length_a   1.000
_cell.length_b   1.000
_cell.length_c   1.000
_cell.angle_alpha   90.00
_cell.angle_beta   90.00
_cell.angle_gamma   90.00
#
_symmetry.space_group_name_H-M   'P 1'
#
loop_
_entity.id
_entity.type
_entity.pdbx_description
1 polymer ?
#
loop_
_entity_poly.entity_id
_entity_poly.type
_entity_poly.pdbx_seq_one_letter_code
_entity_poly.pdbx_strand_id
1 'polypeptide(L)'
;FYGEEGDHEEAVTILRKIARLPISLIFNLTKHNKLGEAFEKENQPFHYDFYFKGHPHQPFITPTKDKPLIYNLLGDIEEPESIILTHKDLFDYLESIFTGNSMAPELRKLIQDTDFFIFLGLPFEKWYMQLLLRVLYHISSRLEKIEQFASLPESKDLNNIFEDEFKIQFMPDDGMTFMDGLFTLFEKESMLKAVKEEGDQIDVISILDQAKEAFSRDKMNRGFKAIEPILQSNTPMTSEVLNKFLAAKNYFYDLEKKEMDSIATTEDRVEMRKVVMNLISMVDDIKALFS
;
A
#
# COMPACT_ATOMS: atom_id res chain seq x y z
N PHE A 1 7.23 19.43 -0.28
CA PHE A 1 5.81 19.06 -0.21
C PHE A 1 5.09 19.55 1.04
N TYR A 2 5.76 19.83 2.16
CA TYR A 2 5.08 20.44 3.31
C TYR A 2 5.86 21.64 3.85
N GLY A 3 5.50 22.84 3.38
CA GLY A 3 5.89 24.14 3.92
C GLY A 3 4.84 25.22 3.57
N GLU A 4 4.40 26.01 4.55
CA GLU A 4 3.32 27.02 4.45
C GLU A 4 1.89 26.51 4.09
N GLU A 5 0.86 27.24 4.54
CA GLU A 5 -0.56 26.85 4.44
C GLU A 5 -1.04 26.70 2.98
N GLY A 6 -0.41 27.39 2.02
CA GLY A 6 -0.71 27.31 0.59
C GLY A 6 -0.28 25.98 -0.05
N ASP A 7 0.92 25.48 0.26
CA ASP A 7 1.42 24.20 -0.27
C ASP A 7 0.57 23.02 0.19
N HIS A 8 -0.10 23.14 1.34
CA HIS A 8 -0.97 22.11 1.87
C HIS A 8 -2.24 21.92 1.02
N GLU A 9 -2.85 22.98 0.51
CA GLU A 9 -4.07 22.89 -0.32
C GLU A 9 -3.76 22.35 -1.72
N GLU A 10 -2.64 22.79 -2.30
CA GLU A 10 -2.13 22.27 -3.57
C GLU A 10 -1.81 20.78 -3.47
N ALA A 11 -1.06 20.37 -2.43
CA ALA A 11 -0.71 18.97 -2.21
C ALA A 11 -1.96 18.08 -2.04
N VAL A 12 -2.97 18.53 -1.27
CA VAL A 12 -4.23 17.79 -1.12
C VAL A 12 -4.92 17.63 -2.48
N THR A 13 -4.93 18.68 -3.32
CA THR A 13 -5.54 18.63 -4.64
C THR A 13 -4.83 17.65 -5.57
N ILE A 14 -3.49 17.66 -5.57
CA ILE A 14 -2.68 16.69 -6.33
C ILE A 14 -2.99 15.26 -5.89
N LEU A 15 -3.03 14.99 -4.59
CA LEU A 15 -3.30 13.64 -4.07
C LEU A 15 -4.69 13.12 -4.48
N ARG A 16 -5.71 13.98 -4.44
CA ARG A 16 -7.07 13.64 -4.92
C ARG A 16 -7.09 13.35 -6.42
N LYS A 17 -6.34 14.10 -7.23
CA LYS A 17 -6.19 13.82 -8.67
C LYS A 17 -5.54 12.47 -8.91
N ILE A 18 -4.47 12.14 -8.17
CA ILE A 18 -3.79 10.85 -8.26
C ILE A 18 -4.75 9.69 -7.97
N ALA A 19 -5.61 9.81 -6.95
CA ALA A 19 -6.57 8.76 -6.60
C ALA A 19 -7.50 8.35 -7.76
N ARG A 20 -7.82 9.30 -8.64
CA ARG A 20 -8.71 9.10 -9.78
C ARG A 20 -8.00 8.65 -11.06
N LEU A 21 -6.67 8.63 -11.09
CA LEU A 21 -5.93 8.15 -12.26
C LEU A 21 -5.97 6.61 -12.35
N PRO A 22 -6.05 6.03 -13.57
CA PRO A 22 -6.07 4.57 -13.79
C PRO A 22 -4.66 3.97 -13.74
N ILE A 23 -3.95 4.21 -12.64
CA ILE A 23 -2.60 3.69 -12.34
C ILE A 23 -2.76 2.42 -11.49
N SER A 24 -1.87 1.45 -11.67
CA SER A 24 -1.88 0.18 -10.91
C SER A 24 -0.88 0.15 -9.74
N LEU A 25 0.19 0.95 -9.78
CA LEU A 25 1.24 0.93 -8.76
C LEU A 25 1.69 2.35 -8.45
N ILE A 26 1.73 2.70 -7.17
CA ILE A 26 2.19 3.99 -6.68
C ILE A 26 3.23 3.75 -5.59
N PHE A 27 4.46 4.20 -5.82
CA PHE A 27 5.47 4.25 -4.78
C PHE A 27 5.36 5.55 -4.01
N ASN A 28 5.20 5.44 -2.69
CA ASN A 28 5.19 6.58 -1.80
C ASN A 28 6.50 6.63 -1.00
N LEU A 29 7.16 7.79 -1.04
CA LEU A 29 8.38 8.06 -0.27
C LEU A 29 8.11 8.85 1.01
N THR A 30 6.85 9.18 1.29
CA THR A 30 6.46 9.79 2.55
C THR A 30 6.14 8.70 3.57
N LYS A 31 6.29 9.04 4.86
CA LYS A 31 5.98 8.12 5.97
C LYS A 31 4.51 8.19 6.39
N HIS A 32 3.77 9.17 5.88
CA HIS A 32 2.39 9.43 6.28
C HIS A 32 1.42 8.83 5.25
N ASN A 33 0.23 8.43 5.71
CA ASN A 33 -0.80 7.84 4.85
C ASN A 33 -1.67 8.88 4.11
N LYS A 34 -1.12 10.06 3.77
CA LYS A 34 -1.90 11.13 3.14
C LYS A 34 -2.45 10.76 1.75
N LEU A 35 -1.73 9.90 1.02
CA LEU A 35 -2.23 9.36 -0.24
C LEU A 35 -3.39 8.39 -0.02
N GLY A 36 -3.31 7.49 0.98
CA GLY A 36 -4.42 6.60 1.34
C GLY A 36 -5.67 7.37 1.76
N GLU A 37 -5.51 8.40 2.60
CA GLU A 37 -6.61 9.32 2.97
C GLU A 37 -7.28 9.97 1.74
N ALA A 38 -6.50 10.29 0.69
CA ALA A 38 -7.05 10.87 -0.53
C ALA A 38 -7.85 9.84 -1.34
N PHE A 39 -7.40 8.59 -1.41
CA PHE A 39 -8.17 7.49 -2.02
C PHE A 39 -9.47 7.22 -1.27
N GLU A 40 -9.44 7.21 0.07
CA GLU A 40 -10.62 7.05 0.91
C GLU A 40 -11.64 8.17 0.65
N LYS A 41 -11.19 9.43 0.63
CA LYS A 41 -12.06 10.59 0.35
C LYS A 41 -12.68 10.58 -1.04
N GLU A 42 -12.00 9.98 -2.02
CA GLU A 42 -12.51 9.80 -3.39
C GLU A 42 -13.29 8.48 -3.58
N ASN A 43 -13.51 7.73 -2.49
CA ASN A 43 -14.13 6.40 -2.47
C ASN A 43 -13.51 5.43 -3.48
N GLN A 44 -12.18 5.49 -3.64
CA GLN A 44 -11.42 4.64 -4.54
C GLN A 44 -10.80 3.47 -3.77
N PRO A 45 -11.00 2.22 -4.20
CA PRO A 45 -10.36 1.08 -3.56
C PRO A 45 -8.85 1.10 -3.85
N PHE A 46 -8.03 0.68 -2.89
CA PHE A 46 -6.60 0.47 -3.08
C PHE A 46 -6.12 -0.76 -2.29
N HIS A 47 -4.91 -1.17 -2.57
CA HIS A 47 -4.12 -2.05 -1.73
C HIS A 47 -3.03 -1.22 -1.09
N TYR A 48 -2.64 -1.58 0.12
CA TYR A 48 -1.61 -0.91 0.87
C TYR A 48 -0.58 -1.93 1.35
N ASP A 49 0.70 -1.60 1.16
CA ASP A 49 1.82 -2.39 1.66
C ASP A 49 3.04 -1.47 1.82
N PHE A 50 4.09 -1.97 2.48
CA PHE A 50 5.30 -1.19 2.74
C PHE A 50 6.54 -2.06 2.79
N TYR A 51 7.70 -1.42 2.63
CA TYR A 51 8.97 -2.09 2.73
C TYR A 51 9.41 -2.23 4.19
N PHE A 52 9.66 -3.47 4.63
CA PHE A 52 10.19 -3.75 5.97
C PHE A 52 11.55 -4.45 5.89
N LYS A 53 12.62 -3.67 6.09
CA LYS A 53 14.00 -4.17 6.07
C LYS A 53 14.19 -5.36 7.03
N GLY A 54 14.84 -6.42 6.55
CA GLY A 54 15.16 -7.60 7.35
C GLY A 54 13.98 -8.55 7.62
N HIS A 55 12.78 -8.22 7.15
CA HIS A 55 11.58 -9.05 7.29
C HIS A 55 11.19 -9.66 5.94
N PRO A 56 10.58 -10.85 5.91
CA PRO A 56 10.03 -11.42 4.69
C PRO A 56 8.89 -10.53 4.17
N HIS A 57 8.73 -10.48 2.85
CA HIS A 57 7.60 -9.79 2.23
C HIS A 57 6.26 -10.41 2.68
N GLN A 58 5.22 -9.57 2.77
CA GLN A 58 3.86 -10.02 2.98
C GLN A 58 3.30 -10.68 1.71
N PRO A 59 2.22 -11.48 1.81
CA PRO A 59 1.55 -12.04 0.64
C PRO A 59 1.15 -10.95 -0.36
N PHE A 60 1.72 -11.02 -1.56
CA PHE A 60 1.51 -10.01 -2.59
C PHE A 60 0.13 -10.14 -3.22
N ILE A 61 -0.62 -9.04 -3.22
CA ILE A 61 -1.87 -8.94 -3.97
C ILE A 61 -1.59 -8.19 -5.27
N THR A 62 -1.89 -8.83 -6.40
CA THR A 62 -1.65 -8.22 -7.71
C THR A 62 -2.56 -7.01 -7.91
N PRO A 63 -2.01 -5.80 -8.09
CA PRO A 63 -2.84 -4.63 -8.23
C PRO A 63 -3.43 -4.49 -9.63
N THR A 64 -4.50 -3.71 -9.73
CA THR A 64 -5.17 -3.40 -10.98
C THR A 64 -5.29 -1.89 -11.15
N LYS A 65 -5.65 -1.42 -12.34
CA LYS A 65 -5.91 0.02 -12.57
C LYS A 65 -7.02 0.54 -11.67
N ASP A 66 -8.06 -0.26 -11.42
CA ASP A 66 -9.19 0.12 -10.57
C ASP A 66 -8.84 0.06 -9.08
N LYS A 67 -7.95 -0.86 -8.70
CA LYS A 67 -7.48 -1.06 -7.32
C LYS A 67 -5.95 -1.08 -7.27
N PRO A 68 -5.30 0.09 -7.27
CA PRO A 68 -3.84 0.19 -7.26
C PRO A 68 -3.23 -0.29 -5.96
N LEU A 69 -1.94 -0.64 -5.99
CA LEU A 69 -1.12 -0.78 -4.81
C LEU A 69 -0.42 0.56 -4.50
N ILE A 70 -0.65 1.08 -3.29
CA ILE A 70 0.19 2.11 -2.67
C ILE A 70 1.26 1.38 -1.87
N TYR A 71 2.52 1.56 -2.26
CA TYR A 71 3.66 0.90 -1.63
C TYR A 71 4.60 1.92 -1.01
N ASN A 72 4.69 1.97 0.33
CA ASN A 72 5.61 2.86 1.01
C ASN A 72 7.03 2.27 1.02
N LEU A 73 7.97 2.92 0.34
CA LEU A 73 9.35 2.43 0.24
C LEU A 73 10.19 2.72 1.49
N LEU A 74 9.84 3.74 2.29
CA LEU A 74 10.63 4.17 3.45
C LEU A 74 10.02 3.74 4.79
N GLY A 75 9.19 2.69 4.76
CA GLY A 75 8.45 2.15 5.91
C GLY A 75 7.09 2.81 6.14
N ASP A 76 6.47 2.48 7.26
CA ASP A 76 5.14 2.89 7.69
C ASP A 76 5.19 3.55 9.08
N ILE A 77 4.45 4.65 9.29
CA ILE A 77 4.39 5.32 10.59
C ILE A 77 3.76 4.47 11.70
N GLU A 78 2.83 3.57 11.34
CA GLU A 78 2.19 2.61 12.23
C GLU A 78 3.08 1.40 12.52
N GLU A 79 4.18 1.22 11.77
CA GLU A 79 5.23 0.22 12.04
C GLU A 79 6.59 0.90 12.24
N PRO A 80 6.86 1.46 13.43
CA PRO A 80 8.04 2.29 13.69
C PRO A 80 9.38 1.61 13.37
N GLU A 81 9.47 0.29 13.49
CA GLU A 81 10.69 -0.47 13.20
C GLU A 81 11.02 -0.54 11.69
N SER A 82 10.02 -0.33 10.84
CA SER A 82 10.19 -0.27 9.38
C SER A 82 10.74 1.08 8.89
N ILE A 83 10.56 2.15 9.67
CA ILE A 83 10.83 3.52 9.23
C ILE A 83 12.33 3.79 9.12
N ILE A 84 12.71 4.50 8.06
CA ILE A 84 14.09 5.00 7.88
C ILE A 84 14.21 6.39 8.52
N LEU A 85 14.85 6.49 9.69
CA LEU A 85 15.02 7.75 10.42
C LEU A 85 16.47 8.25 10.45
N THR A 86 17.43 7.33 10.50
CA THR A 86 18.86 7.66 10.63
C THR A 86 19.66 7.25 9.39
N HIS A 87 20.89 7.76 9.28
CA HIS A 87 21.83 7.32 8.24
C HIS A 87 22.13 5.82 8.34
N LYS A 88 22.17 5.27 9.55
CA LYS A 88 22.33 3.84 9.76
C LYS A 88 21.12 3.08 9.20
N ASP A 89 19.90 3.55 9.49
CA ASP A 89 18.69 2.92 8.95
C ASP A 89 18.66 2.93 7.43
N LEU A 90 19.13 4.02 6.81
CA LEU A 90 19.22 4.14 5.35
C LEU A 90 20.24 3.13 4.80
N PHE A 91 21.40 2.99 5.45
CA PHE A 91 22.41 2.01 5.05
C PHE A 91 21.87 0.58 5.14
N ASP A 92 21.28 0.21 6.28
CA ASP A 92 20.69 -1.10 6.51
C ASP A 92 19.54 -1.38 5.52
N TYR A 93 18.75 -0.35 5.17
CA TYR A 93 17.73 -0.44 4.13
C TYR A 93 18.33 -0.74 2.76
N LEU A 94 19.35 0.00 2.33
CA LEU A 94 20.01 -0.22 1.04
C LEU A 94 20.59 -1.63 0.96
N GLU A 95 21.29 -2.08 2.00
CA GLU A 95 21.81 -3.45 2.08
C GLU A 95 20.69 -4.49 1.95
N SER A 96 19.56 -4.28 2.66
CA SER A 96 18.43 -5.20 2.61
C SER A 96 17.83 -5.35 1.21
N ILE A 97 17.82 -4.28 0.40
CA ILE A 97 17.31 -4.33 -0.98
C ILE A 97 18.18 -5.25 -1.83
N PHE A 98 19.50 -5.15 -1.70
CA PHE A 98 20.44 -5.99 -2.44
C PHE A 98 20.35 -7.46 -2.03
N THR A 99 20.03 -7.76 -0.77
CA THR A 99 19.78 -9.14 -0.32
C THR A 99 18.45 -9.70 -0.82
N GLY A 100 17.48 -8.82 -1.05
CA GLY A 100 16.33 -9.12 -1.89
C GLY A 100 15.18 -9.89 -1.24
N ASN A 101 15.08 -9.96 0.09
CA ASN A 101 14.07 -10.79 0.76
C ASN A 101 12.77 -10.05 1.14
N SER A 102 12.83 -8.73 1.29
CA SER A 102 11.72 -7.92 1.86
C SER A 102 10.72 -7.38 0.84
N MET A 103 11.03 -7.46 -0.46
CA MET A 103 10.10 -7.09 -1.54
C MET A 103 9.66 -8.34 -2.27
N ALA A 104 8.34 -8.49 -2.45
CA ALA A 104 7.77 -9.64 -3.15
C ALA A 104 8.33 -9.77 -4.58
N PRO A 105 8.69 -10.99 -5.03
CA PRO A 105 9.15 -11.22 -6.41
C PRO A 105 8.17 -10.74 -7.47
N GLU A 106 6.87 -10.86 -7.20
CA GLU A 106 5.79 -10.40 -8.07
C GLU A 106 5.75 -8.88 -8.20
N LEU A 107 5.99 -8.15 -7.10
CA LEU A 107 6.13 -6.70 -7.14
C LEU A 107 7.36 -6.29 -7.97
N ARG A 108 8.50 -6.98 -7.80
CA ARG A 108 9.68 -6.73 -8.64
C ARG A 108 9.39 -6.93 -10.11
N LYS A 109 8.70 -8.03 -10.44
CA LYS A 109 8.29 -8.31 -11.81
C LYS A 109 7.38 -7.22 -12.36
N LEU A 110 6.43 -6.73 -11.56
CA LEU A 110 5.55 -5.63 -11.97
C LEU A 110 6.34 -4.35 -12.30
N ILE A 111 7.35 -4.00 -11.48
CA ILE A 111 8.25 -2.86 -11.71
C ILE A 111 9.07 -3.08 -13.00
N GLN A 112 9.54 -4.30 -13.25
CA GLN A 112 10.28 -4.67 -14.45
C GLN A 112 9.41 -4.61 -15.72
N ASP A 113 8.14 -4.97 -15.61
CA ASP A 113 7.22 -5.01 -16.75
C ASP A 113 6.62 -3.64 -17.08
N THR A 114 6.82 -2.63 -16.21
CA THR A 114 6.30 -1.26 -16.38
C THR A 114 6.99 -0.50 -17.50
N ASP A 115 6.19 0.20 -18.32
CA ASP A 115 6.68 0.95 -19.48
C ASP A 115 6.93 2.45 -19.21
N PHE A 116 6.39 3.02 -18.14
CA PHE A 116 6.51 4.45 -17.83
C PHE A 116 6.58 4.71 -16.32
N PHE A 117 7.42 5.66 -15.92
CA PHE A 117 7.45 6.16 -14.53
C PHE A 117 7.24 7.66 -14.52
N ILE A 118 6.40 8.11 -13.57
CA ILE A 118 6.14 9.52 -13.32
C ILE A 118 6.60 9.80 -11.89
N PHE A 119 7.56 10.70 -11.78
CA PHE A 119 8.11 11.15 -10.51
C PHE A 119 7.46 12.47 -10.11
N LEU A 120 6.59 12.39 -9.10
CA LEU A 120 5.86 13.55 -8.59
C LEU A 120 6.42 13.95 -7.25
N GLY A 121 6.84 15.20 -7.16
CA GLY A 121 7.20 15.80 -5.91
C GLY A 121 8.38 15.15 -5.19
N LEU A 122 9.38 14.77 -5.97
CA LEU A 122 10.61 14.25 -5.40
C LEU A 122 11.61 15.38 -5.15
N PRO A 123 12.27 15.39 -3.98
CA PRO A 123 13.26 16.39 -3.65
C PRO A 123 14.60 16.01 -4.29
N PHE A 124 14.71 16.14 -5.62
CA PHE A 124 15.88 15.72 -6.43
C PHE A 124 17.19 16.38 -5.97
N GLU A 125 17.13 17.49 -5.24
CA GLU A 125 18.27 18.15 -4.60
C GLU A 125 18.85 17.41 -3.41
N LYS A 126 18.14 16.43 -2.86
CA LYS A 126 18.66 15.60 -1.79
C LYS A 126 19.51 14.48 -2.36
N TRP A 127 20.75 14.38 -1.86
CA TRP A 127 21.73 13.39 -2.31
C TRP A 127 21.20 11.94 -2.27
N TYR A 128 20.37 11.59 -1.28
CA TYR A 128 19.83 10.25 -1.14
C TYR A 128 18.84 9.88 -2.24
N MET A 129 18.29 10.85 -2.99
CA MET A 129 17.41 10.55 -4.13
C MET A 129 18.14 9.82 -5.24
N GLN A 130 19.41 10.15 -5.48
CA GLN A 130 20.24 9.41 -6.44
C GLN A 130 20.42 7.95 -6.02
N LEU A 131 20.53 7.69 -4.72
CA LEU A 131 20.60 6.32 -4.19
C LEU A 131 19.27 5.59 -4.34
N LEU A 132 18.14 6.24 -4.06
CA LEU A 132 16.80 5.66 -4.23
C LEU A 132 16.51 5.34 -5.70
N LEU A 133 16.89 6.21 -6.63
CA LEU A 133 16.78 5.91 -8.05
C LEU A 133 17.70 4.74 -8.43
N ARG A 134 18.95 4.70 -7.96
CA ARG A 134 19.84 3.54 -8.21
C ARG A 134 19.27 2.22 -7.69
N VAL A 135 18.56 2.26 -6.56
CA VAL A 135 17.80 1.11 -6.05
C VAL A 135 16.70 0.70 -7.03
N LEU A 136 15.90 1.63 -7.52
CA LEU A 136 14.84 1.33 -8.49
C LEU A 136 15.44 0.73 -9.78
N TYR A 137 16.56 1.27 -10.25
CA TYR A 137 17.30 0.77 -11.42
C TYR A 137 17.90 -0.60 -11.20
N HIS A 138 18.33 -0.90 -9.99
CA HIS A 138 18.77 -2.23 -9.61
C HIS A 138 17.61 -3.24 -9.66
N ILE A 139 16.42 -2.84 -9.21
CA ILE A 139 15.22 -3.68 -9.25
C ILE A 139 14.73 -3.86 -10.70
N SER A 140 14.78 -2.81 -11.52
CA SER A 140 14.37 -2.82 -12.92
C SER A 140 15.43 -2.19 -13.82
N SER A 141 16.25 -3.05 -14.43
CA SER A 141 17.22 -2.65 -15.46
C SER A 141 16.56 -2.09 -16.73
N ARG A 142 15.23 -2.23 -16.89
CA ARG A 142 14.47 -1.61 -17.98
C ARG A 142 14.31 -0.11 -17.80
N LEU A 143 14.47 0.44 -16.59
CA LEU A 143 14.37 1.88 -16.35
C LEU A 143 15.31 2.69 -17.25
N GLU A 144 16.50 2.19 -17.56
CA GLU A 144 17.44 2.83 -18.48
C GLU A 144 16.91 3.01 -19.92
N LYS A 145 15.85 2.30 -20.29
CA LYS A 145 15.35 2.18 -21.67
C LYS A 145 13.93 2.70 -21.86
N ILE A 146 13.29 3.20 -20.80
CA ILE A 146 11.91 3.66 -20.84
C ILE A 146 11.81 5.15 -20.52
N GLU A 147 10.70 5.75 -20.94
CA GLU A 147 10.44 7.16 -20.72
C GLU A 147 10.09 7.41 -19.25
N GLN A 148 10.75 8.41 -18.67
CA GLN A 148 10.61 8.82 -17.29
C GLN A 148 10.37 10.31 -17.24
N PHE A 149 9.33 10.73 -16.52
CA PHE A 149 8.92 12.14 -16.47
C PHE A 149 8.94 12.63 -15.03
N ALA A 150 9.38 13.86 -14.83
CA ALA A 150 9.36 14.52 -13.52
C ALA A 150 8.95 16.00 -13.64
N SER A 151 8.37 16.56 -12.59
CA SER A 151 8.21 18.01 -12.46
C SER A 151 9.56 18.69 -12.25
N LEU A 152 9.76 19.91 -12.79
CA LEU A 152 11.03 20.62 -12.68
C LEU A 152 11.45 20.80 -11.20
N PRO A 153 12.70 20.45 -10.82
CA PRO A 153 13.21 20.74 -9.50
C PRO A 153 13.56 22.23 -9.38
N GLU A 154 13.63 22.74 -8.15
CA GLU A 154 13.95 24.15 -7.90
C GLU A 154 15.36 24.54 -8.39
N SER A 155 16.29 23.58 -8.44
CA SER A 155 17.69 23.80 -8.85
C SER A 155 17.98 23.26 -10.25
N LYS A 156 18.29 24.16 -11.18
CA LYS A 156 18.57 23.85 -12.60
C LYS A 156 19.84 23.03 -12.82
N ASP A 157 20.83 23.14 -11.94
CA ASP A 157 22.13 22.45 -12.11
C ASP A 157 22.01 20.93 -11.92
N LEU A 158 20.96 20.47 -11.24
CA LEU A 158 20.71 19.05 -11.02
C LEU A 158 20.09 18.36 -12.22
N ASN A 159 19.39 19.10 -13.09
CA ASN A 159 18.69 18.55 -14.25
C ASN A 159 19.63 17.73 -15.13
N ASN A 160 20.82 18.26 -15.41
CA ASN A 160 21.80 17.59 -16.26
C ASN A 160 22.21 16.22 -15.68
N ILE A 161 22.38 16.10 -14.36
CA ILE A 161 22.76 14.82 -13.74
C ILE A 161 21.64 13.80 -13.88
N PHE A 162 20.39 14.19 -13.59
CA PHE A 162 19.26 13.27 -13.66
C PHE A 162 18.83 12.94 -15.10
N GLU A 163 18.97 13.87 -16.03
CA GLU A 163 18.79 13.63 -17.46
C GLU A 163 19.88 12.71 -18.02
N ASP A 164 21.15 12.95 -17.68
CA ASP A 164 22.26 12.18 -18.22
C ASP A 164 22.37 10.78 -17.60
N GLU A 165 22.32 10.67 -16.28
CA GLU A 165 22.50 9.39 -15.56
C GLU A 165 21.21 8.57 -15.48
N PHE A 166 20.05 9.22 -15.31
CA PHE A 166 18.78 8.54 -15.05
C PHE A 166 17.74 8.75 -16.16
N LYS A 167 18.07 9.41 -17.27
CA LYS A 167 17.14 9.60 -18.42
C LYS A 167 15.77 10.17 -18.04
N ILE A 168 15.70 10.92 -16.93
CA ILE A 168 14.48 11.56 -16.45
C ILE A 168 14.30 12.85 -17.21
N GLN A 169 13.17 12.98 -17.91
CA GLN A 169 12.79 14.21 -18.61
C GLN A 169 12.02 15.12 -17.65
N PHE A 170 12.58 16.29 -17.36
CA PHE A 170 11.89 17.29 -16.57
C PHE A 170 10.94 18.10 -17.43
N MET A 171 9.67 18.12 -17.04
CA MET A 171 8.67 19.00 -17.64
C MET A 171 8.87 20.42 -17.11
N PRO A 172 8.68 21.46 -17.94
CA PRO A 172 8.93 22.86 -17.57
C PRO A 172 7.94 23.41 -16.52
N ASP A 173 6.87 22.66 -16.28
CA ASP A 173 5.76 23.03 -15.42
C ASP A 173 6.03 22.63 -13.95
N ASP A 174 5.48 23.41 -13.01
CA ASP A 174 5.43 23.03 -11.60
C ASP A 174 4.57 21.78 -11.38
N GLY A 175 4.65 21.20 -10.18
CA GLY A 175 3.97 19.94 -9.86
C GLY A 175 2.46 19.98 -10.08
N MET A 176 1.80 21.08 -9.74
CA MET A 176 0.36 21.24 -9.94
C MET A 176 0.01 21.44 -11.41
N THR A 177 0.70 22.32 -12.12
CA THR A 177 0.46 22.54 -13.57
C THR A 177 0.66 21.25 -14.37
N PHE A 178 1.71 20.46 -14.06
CA PHE A 178 1.91 19.14 -14.65
C PHE A 178 0.74 18.20 -14.37
N MET A 179 0.30 18.14 -13.11
CA MET A 179 -0.81 17.28 -12.70
C MET A 179 -2.14 17.69 -13.32
N ASP A 180 -2.39 18.98 -13.49
CA ASP A 180 -3.57 19.52 -14.16
C ASP A 180 -3.60 19.11 -15.63
N GLY A 181 -2.47 19.30 -16.33
CA GLY A 181 -2.33 18.86 -17.72
C GLY A 181 -2.54 17.36 -17.88
N LEU A 182 -1.91 16.55 -17.03
CA LEU A 182 -2.09 15.10 -17.02
C LEU A 182 -3.56 14.74 -16.78
N PHE A 183 -4.18 15.32 -15.76
CA PHE A 183 -5.57 15.02 -15.40
C PHE A 183 -6.54 15.38 -16.54
N THR A 184 -6.37 16.55 -17.17
CA THR A 184 -7.19 16.97 -18.32
C THR A 184 -7.03 16.04 -19.53
N LEU A 185 -5.82 15.51 -19.78
CA LEU A 185 -5.62 14.52 -20.84
C LEU A 185 -6.41 13.24 -20.58
N PHE A 186 -6.34 12.71 -19.36
CA PHE A 186 -7.12 11.52 -18.97
C PHE A 186 -8.63 11.79 -18.95
N GLU A 187 -9.06 12.99 -18.58
CA GLU A 187 -10.46 13.40 -18.62
C GLU A 187 -11.00 13.42 -20.05
N LYS A 188 -10.24 14.01 -20.97
CA LYS A 188 -10.59 14.10 -22.40
C LYS A 188 -10.73 12.72 -23.04
N GLU A 189 -9.87 11.78 -22.66
CA GLU A 189 -9.93 10.38 -23.11
C GLU A 189 -10.96 9.54 -22.32
N SER A 190 -11.71 10.13 -21.40
CA SER A 190 -12.69 9.44 -20.54
C SER A 190 -12.11 8.26 -19.75
N MET A 191 -10.85 8.38 -19.34
CA MET A 191 -10.08 7.34 -18.63
C MET A 191 -10.03 7.53 -17.12
N LEU A 192 -10.52 8.66 -16.60
CA LEU A 192 -10.57 8.91 -15.16
C LEU A 192 -11.54 7.95 -14.47
N LYS A 193 -11.16 7.50 -13.28
CA LYS A 193 -12.06 6.75 -12.40
C LYS A 193 -13.22 7.65 -12.00
N ALA A 194 -14.43 7.10 -12.06
CA ALA A 194 -15.60 7.74 -11.52
C ALA A 194 -15.47 7.87 -10.00
N VAL A 195 -15.83 9.04 -9.47
CA VAL A 195 -16.01 9.19 -8.03
C VAL A 195 -17.18 8.29 -7.65
N LYS A 196 -16.95 7.32 -6.76
CA LYS A 196 -18.05 6.52 -6.22
C LYS A 196 -18.77 7.39 -5.18
N GLU A 197 -20.08 7.59 -5.33
CA GLU A 197 -20.86 8.32 -4.33
C GLU A 197 -20.78 7.61 -2.97
N GLU A 198 -20.88 8.35 -1.86
CA GLU A 198 -20.78 7.89 -0.46
C GLU A 198 -21.73 6.72 -0.06
N GLY A 199 -22.58 6.25 -0.98
CA GLY A 199 -23.58 5.19 -0.75
C GLY A 199 -23.04 3.75 -0.73
N ASP A 200 -21.75 3.54 -0.97
CA ASP A 200 -21.12 2.20 -0.94
C ASP A 200 -20.18 2.03 0.26
N GLN A 201 -20.36 2.83 1.32
CA GLN A 201 -19.75 2.54 2.63
C GLN A 201 -20.21 1.15 3.05
N ILE A 202 -19.28 0.21 2.99
CA ILE A 202 -19.39 -1.07 3.67
C ILE A 202 -19.78 -0.73 5.11
N ASP A 203 -20.97 -1.15 5.54
CA ASP A 203 -21.37 -1.03 6.94
C ASP A 203 -20.50 -2.00 7.76
N VAL A 204 -19.30 -1.55 8.08
CA VAL A 204 -18.25 -2.30 8.76
C VAL A 204 -18.81 -2.85 10.08
N ILE A 205 -19.63 -2.07 10.78
CA ILE A 205 -20.28 -2.47 12.02
C ILE A 205 -21.24 -3.64 11.78
N SER A 206 -22.11 -3.56 10.77
CA SER A 206 -23.03 -4.66 10.42
C SER A 206 -22.29 -5.92 9.96
N ILE A 207 -21.20 -5.77 9.20
CA ILE A 207 -20.39 -6.92 8.78
C ILE A 207 -19.69 -7.58 9.97
N LEU A 208 -19.11 -6.79 10.88
CA LEU A 208 -18.48 -7.31 12.10
C LEU A 208 -19.51 -8.04 12.97
N ASP A 209 -20.74 -7.52 13.06
CA ASP A 209 -21.84 -8.18 13.78
C ASP A 209 -22.24 -9.51 13.14
N GLN A 210 -22.36 -9.56 11.81
CA GLN A 210 -22.63 -10.80 11.07
C GLN A 210 -21.54 -11.85 11.26
N ALA A 211 -20.27 -11.42 11.26
CA ALA A 211 -19.14 -12.31 11.46
C ALA A 211 -19.06 -12.84 12.89
N LYS A 212 -19.29 -11.98 13.89
CA LYS A 212 -19.38 -12.37 15.30
C LYS A 212 -20.50 -13.39 15.53
N GLU A 213 -21.68 -13.16 14.96
CA GLU A 213 -22.79 -14.11 15.05
C GLU A 213 -22.43 -15.45 14.38
N ALA A 214 -21.75 -15.42 13.23
CA ALA A 214 -21.31 -16.63 12.54
C ALA A 214 -20.27 -17.43 13.35
N PHE A 215 -19.27 -16.77 13.94
CA PHE A 215 -18.29 -17.43 14.82
C PHE A 215 -18.93 -18.00 16.08
N SER A 216 -19.89 -17.27 16.68
CA SER A 216 -20.61 -17.73 17.87
C SER A 216 -21.50 -18.95 17.61
N ARG A 217 -21.90 -19.18 16.36
CA ARG A 217 -22.73 -20.32 15.94
C ARG A 217 -21.93 -21.46 15.30
N ASP A 218 -20.61 -21.47 15.49
CA ASP A 218 -19.70 -22.48 14.94
C ASP A 218 -19.71 -22.55 13.39
N LYS A 219 -20.05 -21.43 12.73
CA LYS A 219 -20.09 -21.30 11.27
C LYS A 219 -18.86 -20.55 10.78
N MET A 220 -17.69 -21.12 11.04
CA MET A 220 -16.39 -20.47 10.83
C MET A 220 -16.16 -20.02 9.38
N ASN A 221 -16.47 -20.87 8.41
CA ASN A 221 -16.39 -20.51 6.99
C ASN A 221 -17.30 -19.34 6.61
N ARG A 222 -18.46 -19.17 7.27
CA ARG A 222 -19.31 -18.01 7.05
C ARG A 222 -18.77 -16.76 7.73
N GLY A 223 -18.19 -16.90 8.93
CA GLY A 223 -17.57 -15.77 9.64
C GLY A 223 -16.35 -15.22 8.90
N PHE A 224 -15.47 -16.09 8.40
CA PHE A 224 -14.34 -15.66 7.57
C PHE A 224 -14.79 -15.01 6.26
N LYS A 225 -15.80 -15.57 5.59
CA LYS A 225 -16.37 -14.99 4.37
C LYS A 225 -17.06 -13.64 4.63
N ALA A 226 -17.67 -13.47 5.81
CA ALA A 226 -18.29 -12.20 6.20
C ALA A 226 -17.25 -11.11 6.42
N ILE A 227 -16.09 -11.42 7.01
CA ILE A 227 -15.00 -10.44 7.26
C ILE A 227 -14.13 -10.20 6.02
N GLU A 228 -14.15 -11.09 5.03
CA GLU A 228 -13.35 -10.98 3.81
C GLU A 228 -13.46 -9.62 3.08
N PRO A 229 -14.64 -8.97 2.96
CA PRO A 229 -14.76 -7.62 2.43
C PRO A 229 -14.01 -6.57 3.26
N ILE A 230 -13.97 -6.71 4.60
CA ILE A 230 -13.24 -5.80 5.50
C ILE A 230 -11.73 -6.00 5.35
N LEU A 231 -11.27 -7.25 5.26
CA LEU A 231 -9.84 -7.55 5.03
C LEU A 231 -9.37 -7.12 3.65
N GLN A 232 -10.28 -7.02 2.69
CA GLN A 232 -10.02 -6.59 1.34
C GLN A 232 -10.35 -5.11 1.10
N SER A 233 -10.97 -4.40 2.04
CA SER A 233 -11.29 -2.97 1.94
C SER A 233 -10.19 -2.12 2.56
N ASN A 234 -10.22 -0.81 2.27
CA ASN A 234 -9.31 0.20 2.82
C ASN A 234 -9.63 0.55 4.28
N THR A 235 -10.17 -0.39 5.03
CA THR A 235 -10.64 -0.15 6.39
C THR A 235 -9.40 -0.06 7.29
N PRO A 236 -9.22 1.02 8.08
CA PRO A 236 -8.03 1.21 8.92
C PRO A 236 -7.93 0.11 9.96
N MET A 237 -7.26 -0.97 9.59
CA MET A 237 -6.91 -2.09 10.45
C MET A 237 -5.41 -2.03 10.62
N THR A 238 -4.92 -2.05 11.85
CA THR A 238 -3.47 -2.11 12.07
C THR A 238 -2.93 -3.40 11.47
N SER A 239 -1.73 -3.34 10.88
CA SER A 239 -1.01 -4.51 10.34
C SER A 239 -0.95 -5.64 11.38
N GLU A 240 -0.81 -5.28 12.66
CA GLU A 240 -0.82 -6.20 13.80
C GLU A 240 -2.15 -6.97 13.94
N VAL A 241 -3.30 -6.29 13.86
CA VAL A 241 -4.62 -6.91 13.98
C VAL A 241 -4.91 -7.80 12.78
N LEU A 242 -4.55 -7.37 11.57
CA LEU A 242 -4.67 -8.17 10.36
C LEU A 242 -3.84 -9.46 10.45
N ASN A 243 -2.58 -9.35 10.88
CA ASN A 243 -1.69 -10.50 11.03
C ASN A 243 -2.19 -11.49 12.08
N LYS A 244 -2.66 -10.99 13.23
CA LYS A 244 -3.29 -11.82 14.28
C LYS A 244 -4.52 -12.56 13.75
N PHE A 245 -5.36 -11.88 12.97
CA PHE A 245 -6.56 -12.47 12.39
C PHE A 245 -6.22 -13.55 11.35
N LEU A 246 -5.28 -13.29 10.45
CA LEU A 246 -4.83 -14.25 9.43
C LEU A 246 -4.14 -15.47 10.06
N ALA A 247 -3.32 -15.26 11.09
CA ALA A 247 -2.68 -16.34 11.84
C ALA A 247 -3.73 -17.24 12.53
N ALA A 248 -4.74 -16.63 13.17
CA ALA A 248 -5.83 -17.37 13.79
C ALA A 248 -6.68 -18.14 12.76
N LYS A 249 -6.93 -17.56 11.58
CA LYS A 249 -7.63 -18.22 10.45
C LYS A 249 -6.87 -19.45 9.96
N ASN A 250 -5.56 -19.33 9.70
CA ASN A 250 -4.75 -20.44 9.23
C ASN A 250 -4.66 -21.56 10.28
N TYR A 251 -4.44 -21.18 11.54
CA TYR A 251 -4.37 -22.15 12.64
C TYR A 251 -5.70 -22.89 12.84
N PHE A 252 -6.84 -22.21 12.67
CA PHE A 252 -8.15 -22.86 12.67
C PHE A 252 -8.27 -23.91 11.56
N TYR A 253 -7.88 -23.58 10.33
CA TYR A 253 -7.95 -24.54 9.22
C TYR A 253 -7.05 -25.76 9.41
N ASP A 254 -5.88 -25.59 10.04
CA ASP A 254 -5.02 -26.72 10.39
C ASP A 254 -5.68 -27.66 11.41
N LEU A 255 -6.38 -27.11 12.40
CA LEU A 255 -7.15 -27.89 13.38
C LEU A 255 -8.37 -28.57 12.75
N GLU A 256 -9.11 -27.86 11.89
CA GLU A 256 -10.27 -28.41 11.16
C GLU A 256 -9.83 -29.55 10.24
N LYS A 257 -8.68 -29.41 9.56
CA LYS A 257 -8.11 -30.47 8.72
C LYS A 257 -7.75 -31.72 9.54
N LYS A 258 -7.12 -31.57 10.71
CA LYS A 258 -6.86 -32.70 11.61
C LYS A 258 -8.16 -33.40 12.05
N GLU A 259 -9.23 -32.65 12.25
CA GLU A 259 -10.53 -33.22 12.60
C GLU A 259 -11.17 -33.97 11.42
N MET A 260 -11.10 -33.41 10.21
CA MET A 260 -11.54 -34.09 8.98
C MET A 260 -10.76 -35.39 8.72
N ASP A 261 -9.45 -35.36 8.94
CA ASP A 261 -8.57 -36.52 8.81
C ASP A 261 -8.75 -37.54 9.96
N SER A 262 -9.65 -37.28 10.91
CA SER A 262 -9.94 -38.12 12.09
C SER A 262 -8.72 -38.37 12.99
N ILE A 263 -7.75 -37.45 12.98
CA ILE A 263 -6.53 -37.49 13.80
C ILE A 263 -6.54 -36.45 14.93
N ALA A 264 -7.59 -35.63 15.04
CA ALA A 264 -7.72 -34.63 16.09
C ALA A 264 -7.86 -35.25 17.48
N THR A 265 -7.07 -34.72 18.42
CA THR A 265 -7.13 -35.09 19.83
C THR A 265 -8.19 -34.28 20.59
N THR A 266 -8.50 -34.69 21.82
CA THR A 266 -9.32 -33.89 22.74
C THR A 266 -8.70 -32.50 22.99
N GLU A 267 -7.38 -32.41 22.98
CA GLU A 267 -6.64 -31.15 23.16
C GLU A 267 -6.80 -30.24 21.93
N ASP A 268 -6.70 -30.78 20.71
CA ASP A 268 -6.93 -30.02 19.47
C ASP A 268 -8.36 -29.41 19.46
N ARG A 269 -9.37 -30.12 19.96
CA ARG A 269 -10.75 -29.61 20.07
C ARG A 269 -10.90 -28.49 21.10
N VAL A 270 -10.12 -28.54 22.19
CA VAL A 270 -10.08 -27.46 23.18
C VAL A 270 -9.38 -26.24 22.59
N GLU A 271 -8.27 -26.43 21.90
CA GLU A 271 -7.56 -25.36 21.17
C GLU A 271 -8.46 -24.72 20.11
N MET A 272 -9.21 -25.51 19.35
CA MET A 272 -10.14 -24.98 18.35
C MET A 272 -11.16 -24.02 18.97
N ARG A 273 -11.71 -24.34 20.15
CA ARG A 273 -12.61 -23.43 20.88
C ARG A 273 -11.92 -22.16 21.36
N LYS A 274 -10.66 -22.23 21.80
CA LYS A 274 -9.87 -21.05 22.17
C LYS A 274 -9.64 -20.13 20.98
N VAL A 275 -9.35 -20.70 19.81
CA VAL A 275 -9.18 -19.93 18.55
C VAL A 275 -10.47 -19.20 18.19
N VAL A 276 -11.62 -19.86 18.30
CA VAL A 276 -12.93 -19.21 18.08
C VAL A 276 -13.16 -18.05 19.05
N MET A 277 -12.88 -18.23 20.34
CA MET A 277 -13.00 -17.17 21.33
C MET A 277 -12.07 -15.99 21.04
N ASN A 278 -10.82 -16.26 20.63
CA ASN A 278 -9.88 -15.22 20.24
C ASN A 278 -10.36 -14.45 19.00
N LEU A 279 -10.90 -15.13 17.98
CA LEU A 279 -11.46 -14.47 16.80
C LEU A 279 -12.65 -13.58 17.14
N ILE A 280 -13.52 -14.02 18.05
CA ILE A 280 -14.63 -13.19 18.55
C ILE A 280 -14.11 -11.93 19.26
N SER A 281 -13.11 -12.08 20.13
CA SER A 281 -12.47 -10.94 20.81
C SER A 281 -11.83 -9.97 19.82
N MET A 282 -11.11 -10.48 18.81
CA MET A 282 -10.52 -9.65 17.77
C MET A 282 -11.58 -8.87 16.99
N VAL A 283 -12.74 -9.47 16.70
CA VAL A 283 -13.85 -8.75 16.05
C VAL A 283 -14.37 -7.61 16.92
N ASP A 284 -14.42 -7.78 18.24
CA ASP A 284 -14.79 -6.72 19.17
C ASP A 284 -13.73 -5.61 19.24
N ASP A 285 -12.44 -5.98 19.25
CA ASP A 285 -11.32 -5.03 19.21
C ASP A 285 -11.35 -4.21 17.91
N ILE A 286 -11.58 -4.86 16.77
CA ILE A 286 -11.75 -4.19 15.48
C ILE A 286 -12.95 -3.25 15.54
N LYS A 287 -14.09 -3.70 16.07
CA LYS A 287 -15.30 -2.88 16.17
C LYS A 287 -15.08 -1.62 17.03
N ALA A 288 -14.27 -1.72 18.08
CA ALA A 288 -13.91 -0.58 18.92
C ALA A 288 -13.06 0.48 18.19
N LEU A 289 -12.35 0.12 17.11
CA LEU A 289 -11.64 1.08 16.26
C LEU A 289 -12.58 1.90 15.36
N PHE A 290 -13.84 1.44 15.17
CA PHE A 290 -14.86 2.07 14.32
C PHE A 290 -15.99 2.74 15.10
N SER A 291 -15.95 2.70 16.44
CA SER A 291 -16.97 3.28 17.35
C SER A 291 -16.48 4.58 17.96
#